data_AF-A0A8C1GED6-F1
#
_entry.id   AF-A0A8C1GED6-F1
#
_cell.length_a   1.000
_cell.length_b   1.000
_cell.length_c   1.000
_cell.angle_alpha   90.00
_cell.angle_beta   90.00
_cell.angle_gamma   90.00
#
_symmetry.space_group_name_H-M   'P 1'
#
loop_
_entity.id
_entity.type
_entity.pdbx_description
1 polymer ?
#
loop_
_entity_poly.entity_id
_entity_poly.type
_entity_poly.pdbx_seq_one_letter_code
_entity_poly.pdbx_strand_id
1 'polypeptide(L)' 'MAESAAPRQRFFCHCCRAEIDPKLPEYVCPRCESGFIEEVSENSK' A
#
# COMPACT_ATOMS: atom_id res chain seq x y z
N MET A 1 2.32 -3.75 -28.08
CA MET A 1 3.02 -4.04 -26.82
C MET A 1 2.04 -3.65 -25.72
N ALA A 2 1.48 -4.61 -24.99
CA ALA A 2 0.62 -4.28 -23.86
C ALA A 2 1.55 -3.81 -22.73
N GLU A 3 1.51 -2.52 -22.42
CA GLU A 3 2.11 -1.99 -21.20
C GLU A 3 1.43 -2.72 -20.04
N SER A 4 2.11 -3.72 -19.48
CA SER A 4 1.84 -4.14 -18.11
C SER A 4 2.11 -2.90 -17.27
N ALA A 5 1.07 -2.11 -17.03
CA ALA A 5 1.02 -1.24 -15.88
C ALA A 5 1.35 -2.17 -14.71
N ALA A 6 2.58 -2.10 -14.22
CA ALA A 6 2.97 -2.84 -13.04
C ALA A 6 1.87 -2.58 -12.01
N PRO A 7 1.27 -3.62 -11.42
CA PRO A 7 0.20 -3.42 -10.47
C PRO A 7 0.71 -2.39 -9.47
N ARG A 8 0.00 -1.27 -9.35
CA ARG A 8 0.39 -0.27 -8.36
C ARG A 8 0.14 -0.95 -7.04
N GLN A 9 1.21 -1.43 -6.42
CA GLN A 9 1.17 -2.03 -5.09
C GLN A 9 0.69 -0.94 -4.14
N ARG A 10 -0.63 -0.90 -3.91
CA ARG A 10 -1.27 0.05 -3.01
C ARG A 10 -1.25 -0.58 -1.63
N PHE A 11 -0.99 0.21 -0.61
CA PHE A 11 -1.02 -0.28 0.76
C PHE A 11 -2.14 0.41 1.50
N PHE A 12 -2.78 -0.31 2.42
CA PHE A 12 -3.86 0.20 3.24
C PHE A 12 -3.44 0.13 4.70
N CYS A 13 -3.44 1.26 5.39
CA CYS A 13 -3.19 1.27 6.82
C CYS A 13 -4.49 1.03 7.58
N HIS A 14 -4.53 0.02 8.45
CA HIS A 14 -5.72 -0.25 9.27
C HIS A 14 -5.89 0.75 10.43
N CYS A 15 -4.80 1.33 10.93
CA CYS A 15 -4.87 2.37 11.97
C CYS A 15 -5.52 3.65 11.43
N CYS A 16 -5.11 4.10 10.25
CA CYS A 16 -5.69 5.28 9.59
C CYS A 16 -6.95 4.95 8.78
N ARG A 17 -7.18 3.65 8.51
CA ARG A 17 -8.21 3.14 7.60
C ARG A 17 -8.18 3.86 6.24
N ALA A 18 -6.98 4.01 5.68
CA ALA A 18 -6.74 4.76 4.47
C ALA A 18 -5.65 4.11 3.61
N GLU A 19 -5.75 4.27 2.30
CA GLU A 19 -4.69 3.95 1.35
C GLU A 19 -3.49 4.88 1.60
N ILE A 20 -2.31 4.31 1.70
CA ILE A 20 -1.04 5.00 1.95
C ILE A 20 0.07 4.38 1.11
N ASP A 21 1.15 5.15 0.92
CA ASP A 21 2.41 4.65 0.42
C ASP A 21 3.36 4.44 1.61
N PRO A 22 3.81 3.21 1.90
CA PRO A 22 4.66 2.95 3.05
C PRO A 22 6.03 3.59 2.89
N LYS A 23 6.60 4.02 4.02
CA LYS A 23 8.00 4.46 4.05
C LYS A 23 8.91 3.24 3.97
N LEU A 24 9.60 3.05 2.84
CA LEU A 24 10.68 2.07 2.73
C LEU A 24 11.99 2.66 3.27
N PRO A 25 12.87 1.85 3.92
CA PRO A 25 12.77 0.40 4.12
C PRO A 25 11.96 -0.02 5.36
N GLU A 26 11.46 0.92 6.16
CA GLU A 26 10.82 0.65 7.44
C GLU A 26 9.43 -0.03 7.31
N TYR A 27 8.82 0.06 6.12
CA TYR A 27 7.50 -0.50 5.77
C TYR A 27 6.40 -0.09 6.77
N VAL A 28 6.38 1.20 7.10
CA VAL A 28 5.41 1.79 8.03
C VAL A 28 4.54 2.84 7.35
N CYS A 29 3.35 3.05 7.89
CA CYS A 29 2.46 4.11 7.47
C CYS A 29 3.12 5.49 7.68
N PRO A 30 3.20 6.38 6.66
CA PRO A 30 3.82 7.70 6.81
C PRO A 30 3.01 8.65 7.70
N ARG A 31 1.75 8.33 8.00
CA ARG A 31 0.83 9.20 8.76
C ARG A 31 0.86 8.93 10.26
N CYS A 32 0.94 7.66 10.64
CA CYS A 32 0.87 7.23 12.03
C CYS A 32 2.08 6.39 12.47
N GLU A 33 3.02 6.15 11.56
CA GLU A 33 4.24 5.35 11.79
C GLU A 33 3.95 3.91 12.24
N SER A 34 2.70 3.48 12.03
CA SER A 34 2.26 2.12 12.35
C SER A 34 2.66 1.16 11.23
N GLY A 35 3.27 0.04 11.61
CA GLY A 35 3.54 -1.07 10.70
C GLY A 35 2.30 -1.91 10.35
N PHE A 36 1.11 -1.49 10.79
CA PHE A 36 -0.16 -2.17 10.50
C PHE A 36 -0.72 -1.76 9.14
N ILE A 37 -0.06 -2.24 8.08
CA ILE A 37 -0.40 -1.97 6.69
C ILE A 37 -0.61 -3.28 5.91
N GLU A 38 -1.56 -3.28 4.98
CA GLU A 38 -1.93 -4.42 4.13
C GLU A 38 -1.74 -4.06 2.66
N GLU A 39 -1.16 -4.97 1.89
CA GLU A 39 -1.02 -4.78 0.44
C GLU A 39 -2.36 -5.08 -0.25
N VAL A 40 -2.97 -4.04 -0.80
CA VAL A 40 -4.22 -4.15 -1.57
C VAL A 40 -3.87 -4.25 -3.05
N SER A 41 -3.93 -5.47 -3.57
CA SER A 41 -3.83 -5.73 -5.01
C SER A 41 -5.10 -5.24 -5.71
N GLU A 42 -4.95 -4.47 -6.79
CA GLU A 42 -6.06 -3.89 -7.58
C GLU A 42 -6.90 -4.95 -8.34
N ASN A 43 -6.64 -6.24 -8.12
CA ASN A 43 -7.21 -7.36 -8.87
C ASN A 43 -7.95 -8.36 -7.96
N SER A 44 -8.79 -7.89 -7.04
CA SER A 44 -9.83 -8.76 -6.44
C SER A 44 -11.15 -8.43 -7.13
N LYS A 45 -11.45 -9.22 -8.18
CA LYS A 45 -12.65 -9.12 -9.01
C LYS A 45 -13.68 -10.16 -8.61
#